data_AF-A0A949NSL7-F1
#
_entry.id   AF-A0A949NSL7-F1
#
_cell.length_a   1.000
_cell.length_b   1.000
_cell.length_c   1.000
_cell.angle_alpha   90.00
_cell.angle_beta   90.00
_cell.angle_gamma   90.00
#
_symmetry.space_group_name_H-M   'P 1'
#
loop_
_entity.id
_entity.type
_entity.pdbx_description
1 polymer ?
#
loop_
_entity_poly.entity_id
_entity_poly.type
_entity_poly.pdbx_seq_one_letter_code
_entity_poly.pdbx_strand_id
1 'polypeptide(L)'
;MANQEHLRIFKQGVKVWNRWRHSNWGEHLDLQGIRQENCNLAGVDFTRVNLKEASFTNSDLRMAFFAESDLTGADLGASILGGADFYCANLKGSYLVGVDFRQTDFAGANLSRAFVGHTTFAANDLSETLGLDSVHHMGPSSLGIDTLYQSKGKIPEAFLRGCGVPEDFIKLIPSLTSQPFQFYSCFISYSSQDDDFARRLHADLQGNKVRVWFAPEDLKIGDRIRDSIDHSIRIHDKLLLILTEKSIQSDWVEKEVETAFEKERKNPGKTVLFPIRLDDAVMDTDKAWAADIRRTRHIGDFTDWKDHDSYKQAFDRLLRDLKASEG
;
A
#
# COMPACT_ATOMS: atom_id res chain seq x y z
N MET A 1 -14.71 8.44 -29.79
CA MET A 1 -15.65 7.31 -29.57
C MET A 1 -14.83 6.04 -29.47
N ALA A 2 -15.11 5.17 -28.50
CA ALA A 2 -14.36 3.94 -28.28
C ALA A 2 -14.21 3.07 -29.55
N ASN A 3 -13.04 2.43 -29.68
CA ASN A 3 -12.81 1.42 -30.70
C ASN A 3 -13.68 0.17 -30.40
N GLN A 4 -14.44 -0.28 -31.40
CA GLN A 4 -15.40 -1.39 -31.23
C GLN A 4 -14.73 -2.74 -30.95
N GLU A 5 -13.54 -2.97 -31.49
CA GLU A 5 -12.78 -4.19 -31.22
C GLU A 5 -12.30 -4.22 -29.77
N HIS A 6 -11.67 -3.13 -29.31
CA HIS A 6 -11.21 -3.03 -27.92
C HIS A 6 -12.37 -3.19 -26.95
N LEU A 7 -13.51 -2.53 -27.24
CA LEU A 7 -14.71 -2.66 -26.43
C LEU A 7 -15.24 -4.09 -26.39
N ARG A 8 -15.25 -4.80 -27.54
CA ARG A 8 -15.69 -6.20 -27.61
C ARG A 8 -14.77 -7.13 -26.82
N ILE A 9 -13.47 -6.87 -26.80
CA ILE A 9 -12.49 -7.65 -26.03
C ILE A 9 -12.65 -7.36 -24.55
N PHE A 10 -12.72 -6.08 -24.18
CA PHE A 10 -12.91 -5.66 -22.80
C PHE A 10 -14.20 -6.22 -22.18
N LYS A 11 -15.31 -6.24 -22.93
CA LYS A 11 -16.59 -6.82 -22.50
C LYS A 11 -16.55 -8.33 -22.22
N GLN A 12 -15.48 -9.04 -22.60
CA GLN A 12 -15.29 -10.44 -22.24
C GLN A 12 -14.70 -10.62 -20.83
N GLY A 13 -14.39 -9.53 -20.13
CA GLY A 13 -13.98 -9.49 -18.73
C GLY A 13 -12.50 -9.22 -18.52
N VAL A 14 -12.16 -8.78 -17.30
CA VAL A 14 -10.82 -8.32 -16.90
C VAL A 14 -9.72 -9.32 -17.26
N LYS A 15 -9.91 -10.62 -16.99
CA LYS A 15 -8.91 -11.65 -17.30
C LYS A 15 -8.63 -11.77 -18.79
N VAL A 16 -9.65 -11.63 -19.64
CA VAL A 16 -9.51 -11.72 -21.10
C VAL A 16 -8.81 -10.46 -21.61
N TRP A 17 -9.26 -9.30 -21.14
CA TRP A 17 -8.66 -8.00 -21.45
C TRP A 17 -7.17 -7.97 -21.10
N ASN A 18 -6.79 -8.28 -19.86
CA ASN A 18 -5.39 -8.24 -19.41
C ASN A 18 -4.50 -9.19 -20.23
N ARG A 19 -4.98 -10.41 -20.56
CA ARG A 19 -4.21 -11.34 -21.42
C ARG A 19 -4.02 -10.79 -22.83
N TRP A 20 -5.07 -10.24 -23.42
CA TRP A 20 -5.00 -9.63 -24.74
C TRP A 20 -4.05 -8.43 -24.75
N ARG A 21 -4.12 -7.58 -23.72
CA ARG A 21 -3.23 -6.42 -23.51
C ARG A 21 -1.75 -6.79 -23.50
N HIS A 22 -1.38 -7.84 -22.78
CA HIS A 22 0.01 -8.31 -22.74
C HIS A 22 0.55 -8.70 -24.13
N SER A 23 -0.32 -9.14 -25.04
CA SER A 23 0.06 -9.49 -26.42
C SER A 23 0.06 -8.28 -27.36
N ASN A 24 -0.57 -7.16 -26.98
CA ASN A 24 -0.83 -5.99 -27.82
C ASN A 24 -0.35 -4.67 -27.17
N TRP A 25 0.81 -4.70 -26.51
CA TRP A 25 1.33 -3.58 -25.72
C TRP A 25 1.60 -2.30 -26.52
N GLY A 26 1.91 -2.43 -27.82
CA GLY A 26 2.24 -1.31 -28.70
C GLY A 26 1.04 -0.62 -29.36
N GLU A 27 -0.17 -1.12 -29.15
CA GLU A 27 -1.37 -0.57 -29.79
C GLU A 27 -1.90 0.67 -29.07
N HIS A 28 -2.42 1.63 -29.84
CA HIS A 28 -3.15 2.75 -29.27
C HIS A 28 -4.56 2.30 -28.87
N LEU A 29 -4.80 2.19 -27.57
CA LEU A 29 -6.04 1.65 -27.05
C LEU A 29 -7.06 2.73 -26.74
N ASP A 30 -8.17 2.70 -27.46
CA ASP A 30 -9.29 3.63 -27.28
C ASP A 30 -10.52 2.95 -26.66
N LEU A 31 -10.85 3.38 -25.43
CA LEU A 31 -12.09 3.08 -24.72
C LEU A 31 -12.76 4.41 -24.28
N GLN A 32 -12.66 5.46 -25.10
CA GLN A 32 -13.27 6.76 -24.81
C GLN A 32 -14.78 6.64 -24.61
N GLY A 33 -15.27 7.24 -23.52
CA GLY A 33 -16.70 7.34 -23.22
C GLY A 33 -17.36 6.03 -22.83
N ILE A 34 -16.59 4.98 -22.50
CA ILE A 34 -17.17 3.74 -22.01
C ILE A 34 -17.93 3.98 -20.71
N ARG A 35 -19.05 3.26 -20.52
CA ARG A 35 -19.80 3.27 -19.27
C ARG A 35 -19.73 1.89 -18.65
N GLN A 36 -19.05 1.80 -17.52
CA GLN A 36 -18.82 0.59 -16.73
C GLN A 36 -19.14 0.91 -15.27
N GLU A 37 -20.40 1.23 -15.02
CA GLU A 37 -20.89 1.62 -13.70
C GLU A 37 -21.25 0.36 -12.89
N ASN A 38 -21.01 0.38 -11.58
CA ASN A 38 -21.31 -0.73 -10.66
C ASN A 38 -20.62 -2.06 -11.07
N CYS A 39 -19.43 -1.99 -11.64
CA CYS A 39 -18.70 -3.16 -12.13
C CYS A 39 -17.59 -3.58 -11.17
N ASN A 40 -17.24 -4.87 -11.17
CA ASN A 40 -15.98 -5.34 -10.57
C ASN A 40 -14.91 -5.36 -11.65
N LEU A 41 -13.98 -4.42 -11.56
CA LEU A 41 -12.84 -4.21 -12.44
C LEU A 41 -11.51 -4.29 -11.69
N ALA A 42 -11.48 -4.96 -10.53
CA ALA A 42 -10.27 -5.08 -9.73
C ALA A 42 -9.13 -5.72 -10.54
N GLY A 43 -7.94 -5.10 -10.49
CA GLY A 43 -6.75 -5.56 -11.22
C GLY A 43 -6.78 -5.34 -12.74
N VAL A 44 -7.70 -4.54 -13.28
CA VAL A 44 -7.74 -4.26 -14.72
C VAL A 44 -6.52 -3.46 -15.19
N ASP A 45 -5.97 -3.82 -16.35
CA ASP A 45 -4.84 -3.09 -16.96
C ASP A 45 -5.33 -2.11 -18.04
N PHE A 46 -5.48 -0.85 -17.63
CA PHE A 46 -5.75 0.30 -18.49
C PHE A 46 -4.51 1.17 -18.77
N THR A 47 -3.31 0.63 -18.60
CA THR A 47 -2.05 1.35 -18.88
C THR A 47 -2.04 1.91 -20.31
N ARG A 48 -1.80 3.21 -20.48
CA ARG A 48 -1.78 3.90 -21.79
C ARG A 48 -3.08 3.82 -22.59
N VAL A 49 -4.22 3.58 -21.94
CA VAL A 49 -5.54 3.57 -22.59
C VAL A 49 -6.12 4.98 -22.62
N ASN A 50 -6.73 5.36 -23.74
CA ASN A 50 -7.59 6.54 -23.83
C ASN A 50 -8.96 6.21 -23.19
N LEU A 51 -9.21 6.80 -22.03
CA LEU A 51 -10.41 6.68 -21.19
C LEU A 51 -11.10 8.04 -21.01
N LYS A 52 -10.91 8.98 -21.93
CA LYS A 52 -11.57 10.28 -21.88
C LYS A 52 -13.08 10.10 -21.72
N GLU A 53 -13.67 10.87 -20.82
CA GLU A 53 -15.11 10.87 -20.56
C GLU A 53 -15.70 9.47 -20.21
N ALA A 54 -14.86 8.51 -19.83
CA ALA A 54 -15.33 7.21 -19.36
C ALA A 54 -16.04 7.35 -18.00
N SER A 55 -17.01 6.49 -17.74
CA SER A 55 -17.74 6.41 -16.47
C SER A 55 -17.45 5.06 -15.81
N PHE A 56 -16.94 5.10 -14.60
CA PHE A 56 -16.67 3.98 -13.71
C PHE A 56 -17.38 4.13 -12.36
N THR A 57 -18.41 4.96 -12.29
CA THR A 57 -19.12 5.30 -11.05
C THR A 57 -19.53 4.04 -10.27
N ASN A 58 -19.34 4.05 -8.95
CA ASN A 58 -19.64 2.93 -8.03
C ASN A 58 -18.92 1.61 -8.35
N SER A 59 -17.82 1.62 -9.10
CA SER A 59 -17.09 0.39 -9.45
C SER A 59 -15.96 0.06 -8.49
N ASP A 60 -15.64 -1.22 -8.40
CA ASP A 60 -14.45 -1.72 -7.72
C ASP A 60 -13.28 -1.74 -8.71
N LEU A 61 -12.33 -0.85 -8.52
CA LEU A 61 -11.12 -0.68 -9.33
C LEU A 61 -9.85 -0.88 -8.48
N ARG A 62 -9.95 -1.64 -7.38
CA ARG A 62 -8.78 -1.93 -6.53
C ARG A 62 -7.67 -2.57 -7.35
N MET A 63 -6.44 -2.15 -7.10
CA MET A 63 -5.23 -2.64 -7.80
C MET A 63 -5.29 -2.49 -9.34
N ALA A 64 -6.13 -1.61 -9.88
CA ALA A 64 -6.17 -1.34 -11.32
C ALA A 64 -4.94 -0.52 -11.77
N PHE A 65 -4.51 -0.72 -13.01
CA PHE A 65 -3.38 -0.01 -13.61
C PHE A 65 -3.89 1.04 -14.60
N PHE A 66 -3.62 2.31 -14.31
CA PHE A 66 -3.96 3.47 -15.13
C PHE A 66 -2.71 4.25 -15.57
N ALA A 67 -1.51 3.69 -15.40
CA ALA A 67 -0.27 4.37 -15.73
C ALA A 67 -0.29 4.93 -17.16
N GLU A 68 0.08 6.20 -17.32
CA GLU A 68 0.10 6.94 -18.59
C GLU A 68 -1.26 6.95 -19.36
N SER A 69 -2.38 6.63 -18.70
CA SER A 69 -3.71 6.66 -19.32
C SER A 69 -4.27 8.09 -19.39
N ASP A 70 -5.19 8.32 -20.32
CA ASP A 70 -5.89 9.60 -20.44
C ASP A 70 -7.33 9.47 -19.93
N LEU A 71 -7.57 9.95 -18.71
CA LEU A 71 -8.85 9.98 -18.01
C LEU A 71 -9.47 11.38 -18.00
N THR A 72 -9.12 12.24 -18.98
CA THR A 72 -9.65 13.62 -19.03
C THR A 72 -11.19 13.59 -19.00
N GLY A 73 -11.79 14.25 -18.02
CA GLY A 73 -13.25 14.32 -17.87
C GLY A 73 -13.94 12.99 -17.51
N ALA A 74 -13.19 11.95 -17.11
CA ALA A 74 -13.78 10.70 -16.67
C ALA A 74 -14.54 10.86 -15.34
N ASP A 75 -15.60 10.09 -15.14
CA ASP A 75 -16.34 10.01 -13.88
C ASP A 75 -15.95 8.72 -13.13
N LEU A 76 -15.27 8.89 -12.00
CA LEU A 76 -14.86 7.81 -11.11
C LEU A 76 -15.66 7.87 -9.79
N GLY A 77 -16.74 8.67 -9.72
CA GLY A 77 -17.46 8.96 -8.49
C GLY A 77 -17.84 7.71 -7.69
N ALA A 78 -17.61 7.75 -6.36
CA ALA A 78 -17.89 6.65 -5.44
C ALA A 78 -17.24 5.30 -5.80
N SER A 79 -16.21 5.28 -6.65
CA SER A 79 -15.42 4.07 -6.93
C SER A 79 -14.40 3.77 -5.82
N ILE A 80 -14.00 2.50 -5.75
CA ILE A 80 -12.96 2.02 -4.83
C ILE A 80 -11.68 1.82 -5.63
N LEU A 81 -10.66 2.64 -5.38
CA LEU A 81 -9.38 2.67 -6.11
C LEU A 81 -8.19 2.29 -5.22
N GLY A 82 -8.45 1.58 -4.12
CA GLY A 82 -7.44 1.08 -3.20
C GLY A 82 -6.28 0.39 -3.93
N GLY A 83 -5.05 0.90 -3.79
CA GLY A 83 -3.85 0.32 -4.41
C GLY A 83 -3.73 0.49 -5.92
N ALA A 84 -4.55 1.32 -6.57
CA ALA A 84 -4.45 1.58 -8.00
C ALA A 84 -3.18 2.38 -8.37
N ASP A 85 -2.74 2.24 -9.62
CA ASP A 85 -1.57 2.93 -10.17
C ASP A 85 -2.00 4.00 -11.18
N PHE A 86 -1.79 5.29 -10.85
CA PHE A 86 -2.01 6.42 -11.76
C PHE A 86 -0.70 7.11 -12.17
N TYR A 87 0.43 6.40 -12.17
CA TYR A 87 1.72 6.95 -12.58
C TYR A 87 1.63 7.69 -13.93
N CYS A 88 1.92 9.00 -13.95
CA CYS A 88 1.79 9.87 -15.12
C CYS A 88 0.41 9.87 -15.83
N ALA A 89 -0.67 9.44 -15.17
CA ALA A 89 -2.01 9.45 -15.74
C ALA A 89 -2.58 10.88 -15.81
N ASN A 90 -3.40 11.16 -16.83
CA ASN A 90 -4.05 12.47 -16.98
C ASN A 90 -5.50 12.41 -16.49
N LEU A 91 -5.77 12.94 -15.28
CA LEU A 91 -7.08 13.03 -14.62
C LEU A 91 -7.67 14.46 -14.73
N LYS A 92 -7.23 15.25 -15.70
CA LYS A 92 -7.67 16.64 -15.82
C LYS A 92 -9.19 16.72 -15.96
N GLY A 93 -9.83 17.49 -15.08
CA GLY A 93 -11.28 17.69 -15.11
C GLY A 93 -12.11 16.45 -14.77
N SER A 94 -11.51 15.36 -14.25
CA SER A 94 -12.25 14.16 -13.86
C SER A 94 -13.13 14.41 -12.62
N TYR A 95 -14.18 13.61 -12.47
CA TYR A 95 -15.07 13.63 -11.32
C TYR A 95 -14.66 12.55 -10.31
N LEU A 96 -14.16 12.96 -9.15
CA LEU A 96 -13.53 12.11 -8.13
C LEU A 96 -14.24 12.21 -6.77
N VAL A 97 -15.50 12.63 -6.76
CA VAL A 97 -16.30 12.80 -5.54
C VAL A 97 -16.64 11.43 -4.94
N GLY A 98 -16.42 11.25 -3.64
CA GLY A 98 -16.71 10.01 -2.92
C GLY A 98 -15.70 8.88 -3.17
N VAL A 99 -14.59 9.15 -3.86
CA VAL A 99 -13.62 8.12 -4.25
C VAL A 99 -12.74 7.71 -3.08
N ASP A 100 -12.44 6.41 -3.00
CA ASP A 100 -11.43 5.87 -2.09
C ASP A 100 -10.09 5.67 -2.80
N PHE A 101 -9.13 6.57 -2.58
CA PHE A 101 -7.78 6.53 -3.14
C PHE A 101 -6.73 5.97 -2.17
N ARG A 102 -7.12 5.17 -1.18
CA ARG A 102 -6.14 4.60 -0.24
C ARG A 102 -5.02 3.87 -0.98
N GLN A 103 -3.77 4.15 -0.64
CA GLN A 103 -2.58 3.47 -1.19
C GLN A 103 -2.43 3.57 -2.72
N THR A 104 -3.04 4.59 -3.32
CA THR A 104 -2.92 4.85 -4.77
C THR A 104 -1.61 5.57 -5.08
N ASP A 105 -0.95 5.19 -6.18
CA ASP A 105 0.21 5.90 -6.72
C ASP A 105 -0.24 7.06 -7.62
N PHE A 106 0.17 8.29 -7.29
CA PHE A 106 -0.12 9.50 -8.04
C PHE A 106 1.12 10.18 -8.63
N ALA A 107 2.28 9.53 -8.62
CA ALA A 107 3.51 10.16 -9.10
C ALA A 107 3.36 10.64 -10.56
N GLY A 108 3.52 11.94 -10.77
CA GLY A 108 3.33 12.60 -12.07
C GLY A 108 1.89 12.66 -12.58
N ALA A 109 0.89 12.18 -11.83
CA ALA A 109 -0.51 12.23 -12.24
C ALA A 109 -1.03 13.68 -12.30
N ASN A 110 -1.88 14.00 -13.27
CA ASN A 110 -2.43 15.35 -13.43
C ASN A 110 -3.88 15.46 -12.97
N LEU A 111 -4.10 16.07 -11.81
CA LEU A 111 -5.42 16.33 -11.22
C LEU A 111 -5.95 17.74 -11.53
N SER A 112 -5.37 18.46 -12.48
CA SER A 112 -5.77 19.85 -12.75
C SER A 112 -7.27 19.97 -13.02
N ARG A 113 -7.95 20.87 -12.31
CA ARG A 113 -9.42 21.09 -12.43
C ARG A 113 -10.28 19.86 -12.16
N ALA A 114 -9.74 18.80 -11.56
CA ALA A 114 -10.55 17.67 -11.12
C ALA A 114 -11.52 18.11 -10.02
N PHE A 115 -12.62 17.38 -9.83
CA PHE A 115 -13.61 17.64 -8.80
C PHE A 115 -13.45 16.60 -7.68
N VAL A 116 -13.12 17.04 -6.47
CA VAL A 116 -12.98 16.17 -5.29
C VAL A 116 -13.98 16.58 -4.22
N GLY A 117 -14.31 15.66 -3.32
CA GLY A 117 -15.22 15.94 -2.20
C GLY A 117 -15.72 14.62 -1.63
N HIS A 118 -15.71 14.47 -0.31
CA HIS A 118 -15.92 13.18 0.35
C HIS A 118 -14.95 12.09 -0.16
N THR A 119 -13.79 12.50 -0.67
CA THR A 119 -12.74 11.65 -1.23
C THR A 119 -11.76 11.28 -0.11
N THR A 120 -11.25 10.05 -0.10
CA THR A 120 -10.24 9.60 0.88
C THR A 120 -8.86 9.55 0.24
N PHE A 121 -7.95 10.37 0.75
CA PHE A 121 -6.51 10.32 0.45
C PHE A 121 -5.79 9.77 1.69
N ALA A 122 -5.32 8.54 1.64
CA ALA A 122 -4.55 7.93 2.71
C ALA A 122 -3.47 7.01 2.12
N ALA A 123 -2.29 7.02 2.74
CA ALA A 123 -1.07 6.38 2.28
C ALA A 123 -0.72 6.75 0.82
N ASN A 124 -0.88 8.03 0.47
CA ASN A 124 -0.48 8.56 -0.84
C ASN A 124 0.77 9.45 -0.71
N ASP A 125 1.64 9.40 -1.70
CA ASP A 125 2.61 10.47 -1.95
C ASP A 125 2.01 11.42 -3.01
N LEU A 126 1.65 12.63 -2.58
CA LEU A 126 1.10 13.67 -3.44
C LEU A 126 2.16 14.70 -3.87
N SER A 127 3.44 14.45 -3.58
CA SER A 127 4.52 15.42 -3.80
C SER A 127 4.88 15.67 -5.27
N GLU A 128 4.53 14.73 -6.14
CA GLU A 128 4.73 14.81 -7.60
C GLU A 128 3.41 14.92 -8.37
N THR A 129 2.29 15.01 -7.67
CA THR A 129 0.97 15.14 -8.27
C THR A 129 0.77 16.56 -8.79
N LEU A 130 0.40 16.68 -10.06
CA LEU A 130 0.26 17.96 -10.75
C LEU A 130 -1.16 18.52 -10.58
N GLY A 131 -1.26 19.84 -10.45
CA GLY A 131 -2.53 20.56 -10.54
C GLY A 131 -3.42 20.54 -9.30
N LEU A 132 -2.93 20.06 -8.16
CA LEU A 132 -3.64 20.05 -6.88
C LEU A 132 -4.21 21.43 -6.49
N ASP A 133 -3.47 22.50 -6.77
CA ASP A 133 -3.83 23.91 -6.50
C ASP A 133 -5.08 24.36 -7.24
N SER A 134 -5.44 23.65 -8.33
CA SER A 134 -6.53 23.99 -9.24
C SER A 134 -7.73 23.06 -9.12
N VAL A 135 -7.69 22.12 -8.18
CA VAL A 135 -8.78 21.18 -7.91
C VAL A 135 -10.01 21.94 -7.40
N HIS A 136 -11.18 21.49 -7.83
CA HIS A 136 -12.47 21.98 -7.35
C HIS A 136 -12.96 21.12 -6.18
N HIS A 137 -13.13 21.72 -5.02
CA HIS A 137 -13.62 21.05 -3.82
C HIS A 137 -15.15 21.17 -3.74
N MET A 138 -15.85 20.07 -4.00
CA MET A 138 -17.31 19.93 -3.86
C MET A 138 -17.75 19.65 -2.42
N GLY A 139 -16.79 19.40 -1.53
CA GLY A 139 -16.96 19.12 -0.11
C GLY A 139 -15.61 18.80 0.55
N PRO A 140 -15.55 18.65 1.88
CA PRO A 140 -14.33 18.27 2.57
C PRO A 140 -13.91 16.85 2.14
N SER A 141 -12.60 16.60 2.13
CA SER A 141 -12.02 15.29 1.80
C SER A 141 -11.13 14.83 2.95
N SER A 142 -11.08 13.52 3.19
CA SER A 142 -10.25 12.95 4.25
C SER A 142 -8.81 12.87 3.79
N LEU A 143 -7.90 13.45 4.58
CA LEU A 143 -6.47 13.41 4.33
C LEU A 143 -5.77 12.70 5.49
N GLY A 144 -5.11 11.59 5.19
CA GLY A 144 -4.34 10.81 6.16
C GLY A 144 -3.12 11.59 6.66
N ILE A 145 -2.78 11.41 7.94
CA ILE A 145 -1.55 11.99 8.50
C ILE A 145 -0.34 11.41 7.76
N ASP A 146 -0.33 10.10 7.49
CA ASP A 146 0.64 9.42 6.63
C ASP A 146 0.88 10.15 5.29
N THR A 147 -0.19 10.60 4.62
CA THR A 147 -0.14 11.28 3.33
C THR A 147 0.54 12.64 3.43
N LEU A 148 0.31 13.39 4.51
CA LEU A 148 1.03 14.65 4.78
C LEU A 148 2.54 14.44 4.85
N TYR A 149 2.96 13.38 5.56
CA TYR A 149 4.38 13.05 5.74
C TYR A 149 5.02 12.47 4.48
N GLN A 150 4.35 11.53 3.80
CA GLN A 150 4.83 10.96 2.54
C GLN A 150 5.01 12.05 1.47
N SER A 151 4.10 13.02 1.44
CA SER A 151 4.18 14.17 0.53
C SER A 151 5.22 15.21 0.92
N LYS A 152 5.95 15.04 2.03
CA LYS A 152 7.08 15.90 2.46
C LYS A 152 6.75 17.39 2.50
N GLY A 153 5.53 17.73 2.91
CA GLY A 153 5.05 19.11 2.99
C GLY A 153 4.82 19.80 1.64
N LYS A 154 4.86 19.07 0.52
CA LYS A 154 4.66 19.60 -0.84
C LYS A 154 3.20 19.69 -1.28
N ILE A 155 2.25 19.33 -0.41
CA ILE A 155 0.82 19.50 -0.70
C ILE A 155 0.48 20.99 -0.65
N PRO A 156 -0.11 21.57 -1.70
CA PRO A 156 -0.47 22.99 -1.72
C PRO A 156 -1.45 23.37 -0.60
N GLU A 157 -1.23 24.52 0.03
CA GLU A 157 -2.10 25.02 1.11
C GLU A 157 -3.57 25.19 0.64
N ALA A 158 -3.77 25.59 -0.61
CA ALA A 158 -5.12 25.73 -1.18
C ALA A 158 -5.87 24.38 -1.19
N PHE A 159 -5.18 23.29 -1.55
CA PHE A 159 -5.74 21.95 -1.54
C PHE A 159 -6.02 21.48 -0.10
N LEU A 160 -5.08 21.69 0.83
CA LEU A 160 -5.27 21.38 2.25
C LEU A 160 -6.50 22.10 2.83
N ARG A 161 -6.62 23.40 2.55
CA ARG A 161 -7.76 24.22 2.96
C ARG A 161 -9.06 23.72 2.35
N GLY A 162 -9.05 23.37 1.06
CA GLY A 162 -10.21 22.81 0.35
C GLY A 162 -10.65 21.44 0.89
N CYS A 163 -9.71 20.62 1.38
CA CYS A 163 -10.00 19.38 2.09
C CYS A 163 -10.62 19.61 3.48
N GLY A 164 -10.58 20.84 4.00
CA GLY A 164 -11.10 21.21 5.31
C GLY A 164 -10.06 21.19 6.43
N VAL A 165 -8.77 21.18 6.11
CA VAL A 165 -7.71 21.25 7.12
C VAL A 165 -7.70 22.65 7.77
N PRO A 166 -7.76 22.75 9.11
CA PRO A 166 -7.74 24.05 9.79
C PRO A 166 -6.45 24.85 9.53
N GLU A 167 -6.57 26.17 9.42
CA GLU A 167 -5.46 27.06 9.05
C GLU A 167 -4.25 26.98 10.00
N ASP A 168 -4.50 26.83 11.30
CA ASP A 168 -3.42 26.68 12.28
C ASP A 168 -2.69 25.35 12.15
N PHE A 169 -3.36 24.31 11.66
CA PHE A 169 -2.71 23.04 11.35
C PHE A 169 -1.88 23.14 10.07
N ILE A 170 -2.38 23.84 9.04
CA ILE A 170 -1.64 24.08 7.79
C ILE A 170 -0.29 24.75 8.08
N LYS A 171 -0.26 25.76 8.94
CA LYS A 171 0.99 26.45 9.34
C LYS A 171 2.01 25.51 10.02
N LEU A 172 1.56 24.44 10.66
CA LEU A 172 2.43 23.48 11.35
C LEU A 172 2.97 22.39 10.43
N ILE A 173 2.33 22.11 9.29
CA ILE A 173 2.71 21.01 8.39
C ILE A 173 4.17 21.11 7.91
N PRO A 174 4.71 22.26 7.47
CA PRO A 174 6.12 22.35 7.09
C PRO A 174 7.08 21.98 8.21
N SER A 175 6.78 22.38 9.46
CA SER A 175 7.59 22.05 10.63
C SER A 175 7.49 20.57 11.02
N LEU A 176 6.31 19.96 10.83
CA LEU A 176 6.10 18.54 11.10
C LEU A 176 6.81 17.66 10.07
N THR A 177 6.71 18.01 8.79
CA THR A 177 7.22 17.22 7.66
C THR A 177 8.73 17.41 7.40
N SER A 178 9.35 18.44 7.97
CA SER A 178 10.80 18.68 7.92
C SER A 178 11.59 17.86 8.93
N GLN A 179 10.94 17.36 9.98
CA GLN A 179 11.55 16.33 10.82
C GLN A 179 11.43 15.00 10.10
N PRO A 180 12.46 14.13 10.14
CA PRO A 180 12.32 12.74 9.74
C PRO A 180 11.37 12.05 10.72
N PHE A 181 10.07 12.27 10.53
CA PHE A 181 9.04 11.59 11.30
C PHE A 181 8.90 10.22 10.68
N GLN A 182 9.54 9.26 11.33
CA GLN A 182 9.61 7.90 10.91
C GLN A 182 8.26 7.21 11.18
N PHE A 183 7.35 7.26 10.20
CA PHE A 183 6.15 6.41 10.17
C PHE A 183 6.57 4.97 9.89
N TYR A 184 7.37 4.35 10.76
CA TYR A 184 7.63 2.94 10.60
C TYR A 184 6.48 2.16 11.17
N SER A 185 5.93 1.30 10.33
CA SER A 185 5.06 0.25 10.76
C SER A 185 5.77 -1.10 10.66
N CYS A 186 6.09 -1.66 11.83
CA CYS A 186 6.59 -3.01 11.96
C CYS A 186 5.41 -3.93 12.20
N PHE A 187 5.33 -5.03 11.46
CA PHE A 187 4.33 -6.07 11.68
C PHE A 187 5.01 -7.33 12.13
N ILE A 188 4.52 -7.92 13.22
CA ILE A 188 4.98 -9.22 13.70
C ILE A 188 4.13 -10.29 13.03
N SER A 189 4.79 -11.13 12.24
CA SER A 189 4.20 -12.33 11.63
C SER A 189 4.70 -13.56 12.38
N TYR A 190 3.79 -14.35 12.91
CA TYR A 190 4.13 -15.48 13.78
C TYR A 190 3.09 -16.61 13.69
N SER A 191 3.32 -17.72 14.39
CA SER A 191 2.30 -18.75 14.61
C SER A 191 1.58 -18.48 15.92
N SER A 192 0.27 -18.70 16.01
CA SER A 192 -0.51 -18.50 17.25
C SER A 192 0.01 -19.28 18.49
N GLN A 193 0.86 -20.29 18.30
CA GLN A 193 1.54 -21.03 19.38
C GLN A 193 2.73 -20.26 19.99
N ASP A 194 3.24 -19.25 19.27
CA ASP A 194 4.37 -18.40 19.67
C ASP A 194 3.89 -17.09 20.33
N ASP A 195 2.61 -17.01 20.74
CA ASP A 195 1.93 -15.80 21.27
C ASP A 195 2.63 -15.21 22.50
N ASP A 196 3.18 -16.03 23.39
CA ASP A 196 3.89 -15.55 24.58
C ASP A 196 5.13 -14.72 24.20
N PHE A 197 5.93 -15.23 23.27
CA PHE A 197 7.12 -14.52 22.80
C PHE A 197 6.72 -13.30 21.96
N ALA A 198 5.76 -13.45 21.04
CA ALA A 198 5.29 -12.36 20.19
C ALA A 198 4.74 -11.18 21.02
N ARG A 199 3.98 -11.45 22.09
CA ARG A 199 3.47 -10.40 23.01
C ARG A 199 4.58 -9.71 23.78
N ARG A 200 5.57 -10.46 24.27
CA ARG A 200 6.74 -9.89 24.96
C ARG A 200 7.51 -8.97 24.02
N LEU A 201 7.83 -9.47 22.82
CA LEU A 201 8.56 -8.71 21.82
C LEU A 201 7.79 -7.44 21.39
N HIS A 202 6.48 -7.56 21.18
CA HIS A 202 5.60 -6.44 20.89
C HIS A 202 5.64 -5.37 22.00
N ALA A 203 5.49 -5.78 23.27
CA ALA A 203 5.53 -4.86 24.41
C ALA A 203 6.88 -4.13 24.52
N ASP A 204 7.99 -4.86 24.34
CA ASP A 204 9.34 -4.28 24.43
C ASP A 204 9.62 -3.32 23.26
N LEU A 205 9.18 -3.64 22.04
CA LEU A 205 9.25 -2.76 20.88
C LEU A 205 8.43 -1.47 21.11
N GLN A 206 7.20 -1.59 21.61
CA GLN A 206 6.36 -0.43 21.96
C GLN A 206 6.99 0.44 23.06
N GLY A 207 7.56 -0.18 24.09
CA GLY A 207 8.30 0.52 25.15
C GLY A 207 9.50 1.32 24.60
N ASN A 208 10.07 0.89 23.47
CA ASN A 208 11.13 1.55 22.74
C ASN A 208 10.65 2.48 21.62
N LYS A 209 9.37 2.86 21.65
CA LYS A 209 8.70 3.78 20.71
C LYS A 209 8.70 3.30 19.25
N VAL A 210 8.85 1.99 19.03
CA VAL A 210 8.64 1.37 17.71
C VAL A 210 7.14 1.16 17.53
N ARG A 211 6.55 1.66 16.44
CA ARG A 211 5.13 1.36 16.13
C ARG A 211 5.07 -0.03 15.53
N VAL A 212 4.57 -0.96 16.33
CA VAL A 212 4.45 -2.36 16.00
C VAL A 212 3.01 -2.82 16.15
N TRP A 213 2.59 -3.68 15.23
CA TRP A 213 1.29 -4.34 15.23
C TRP A 213 1.48 -5.83 15.03
N PHE A 214 0.52 -6.64 15.47
CA PHE A 214 0.41 -8.02 15.02
C PHE A 214 -0.19 -8.04 13.62
N ALA A 215 0.21 -9.01 12.79
CA ALA A 215 -0.42 -9.20 11.50
C ALA A 215 -1.93 -9.51 11.68
N PRO A 216 -2.81 -9.05 10.77
CA PRO A 216 -4.28 -9.10 10.95
C PRO A 216 -4.84 -10.48 11.28
N GLU A 217 -4.23 -11.55 10.77
CA GLU A 217 -4.67 -12.93 10.96
C GLU A 217 -4.18 -13.56 12.27
N ASP A 218 -3.29 -12.90 13.02
CA ASP A 218 -2.87 -13.27 14.38
C ASP A 218 -3.80 -12.71 15.47
N LEU A 219 -4.79 -11.91 15.09
CA LEU A 219 -5.84 -11.39 15.97
C LEU A 219 -6.75 -12.55 16.43
N LYS A 220 -6.99 -12.64 17.75
CA LYS A 220 -7.82 -13.71 18.32
C LYS A 220 -9.30 -13.43 18.03
N ILE A 221 -10.11 -14.49 17.99
CA ILE A 221 -11.58 -14.39 17.91
C ILE A 221 -12.06 -13.49 19.07
N GLY A 222 -12.67 -12.34 18.73
CA GLY A 222 -13.15 -11.34 19.70
C GLY A 222 -12.38 -10.02 19.71
N ASP A 223 -11.22 -9.96 19.08
CA ASP A 223 -10.53 -8.68 18.82
C ASP A 223 -11.40 -7.83 17.88
N ARG A 224 -11.46 -6.51 18.12
CA ARG A 224 -12.27 -5.58 17.32
C ARG A 224 -11.71 -5.53 15.89
N ILE A 225 -12.26 -6.36 15.01
CA ILE A 225 -12.16 -6.21 13.56
C ILE A 225 -12.92 -4.92 13.23
N ARG A 226 -12.22 -3.78 13.25
CA ARG A 226 -12.70 -2.64 12.46
C ARG A 226 -12.47 -3.01 11.01
N ASP A 227 -13.58 -3.41 10.40
CA ASP A 227 -13.85 -3.46 8.98
C ASP A 227 -13.10 -4.54 8.19
N SER A 228 -13.70 -5.72 8.19
CA SER A 228 -13.58 -6.67 7.09
C SER A 228 -13.94 -5.94 5.78
N ILE A 229 -12.92 -5.46 5.07
CA ILE A 229 -12.72 -5.38 3.60
C ILE A 229 -11.50 -4.47 3.44
N ASP A 230 -10.30 -5.02 3.54
CA ASP A 230 -9.13 -4.56 2.78
C ASP A 230 -8.00 -5.57 2.90
N HIS A 231 -8.04 -6.59 2.02
CA HIS A 231 -6.83 -7.33 1.64
C HIS A 231 -5.80 -6.41 0.92
N SER A 232 -6.15 -5.14 0.72
CA SER A 232 -5.30 -4.03 0.26
C SER A 232 -4.24 -3.64 1.32
N ILE A 233 -4.43 -3.99 2.61
CA ILE A 233 -3.45 -3.72 3.68
C ILE A 233 -2.30 -4.74 3.65
N ARG A 234 -1.56 -4.78 2.55
CA ARG A 234 -0.25 -5.44 2.49
C ARG A 234 0.85 -4.42 2.24
N ILE A 235 0.81 -3.27 2.92
CA ILE A 235 1.91 -2.29 2.89
C ILE A 235 2.53 -2.20 4.29
N HIS A 236 3.03 -3.32 4.81
CA HIS A 236 4.01 -3.31 5.90
C HIS A 236 5.29 -2.62 5.41
N ASP A 237 5.80 -1.63 6.15
CA ASP A 237 7.12 -1.06 5.89
C ASP A 237 8.24 -2.03 6.27
N LYS A 238 8.04 -2.76 7.38
CA LYS A 238 8.93 -3.79 7.89
C LYS A 238 8.10 -4.98 8.38
N LEU A 239 8.48 -6.19 7.98
CA LEU A 239 7.90 -7.45 8.41
C LEU A 239 8.91 -8.15 9.33
N LEU A 240 8.59 -8.20 10.63
CA LEU A 240 9.33 -8.96 11.62
C LEU A 240 8.77 -10.39 11.65
N LEU A 241 9.50 -11.31 11.07
CA LEU A 241 9.07 -12.70 10.90
C LEU A 241 9.63 -13.57 12.02
N ILE A 242 8.75 -14.22 12.78
CA ILE A 242 9.11 -15.18 13.82
C ILE A 242 9.13 -16.59 13.22
N LEU A 243 10.34 -17.12 13.05
CA LEU A 243 10.62 -18.43 12.47
C LEU A 243 10.65 -19.51 13.56
N THR A 244 9.63 -20.36 13.48
CA THR A 244 9.49 -21.65 14.17
C THR A 244 9.11 -22.74 13.18
N GLU A 245 9.23 -24.01 13.56
CA GLU A 245 8.74 -25.14 12.77
C GLU A 245 7.29 -24.91 12.27
N LYS A 246 6.44 -24.32 13.14
CA LYS A 246 5.03 -24.04 12.85
C LYS A 246 4.84 -22.90 11.86
N SER A 247 5.59 -21.80 12.02
CA SER A 247 5.55 -20.70 11.05
C SER A 247 5.97 -21.16 9.65
N ILE A 248 6.97 -22.06 9.56
CA ILE A 248 7.48 -22.58 8.27
C ILE A 248 6.42 -23.43 7.57
N GLN A 249 5.57 -24.12 8.34
CA GLN A 249 4.47 -24.90 7.82
C GLN A 249 3.26 -24.05 7.40
N SER A 250 3.22 -22.76 7.74
CA SER A 250 2.08 -21.87 7.43
C SER A 250 2.15 -21.32 6.00
N ASP A 251 1.17 -21.71 5.16
CA ASP A 251 0.99 -21.16 3.81
C ASP A 251 0.76 -19.65 3.79
N TRP A 252 0.26 -19.09 4.89
CA TRP A 252 0.03 -17.65 5.00
C TRP A 252 1.34 -16.89 5.26
N VAL A 253 2.19 -17.41 6.16
CA VAL A 253 3.52 -16.83 6.43
C VAL A 253 4.34 -16.82 5.13
N GLU A 254 4.26 -17.90 4.35
CA GLU A 254 4.89 -18.00 3.03
C GLU A 254 4.45 -16.86 2.10
N LYS A 255 3.14 -16.60 1.99
CA LYS A 255 2.60 -15.50 1.17
C LYS A 255 3.02 -14.11 1.65
N GLU A 256 3.18 -13.90 2.95
CA GLU A 256 3.67 -12.63 3.49
C GLU A 256 5.14 -12.39 3.14
N VAL A 257 5.95 -13.44 3.24
CA VAL A 257 7.37 -13.43 2.84
C VAL A 257 7.50 -13.12 1.35
N GLU A 258 6.72 -13.79 0.50
CA GLU A 258 6.69 -13.51 -0.94
C GLU A 258 6.33 -12.04 -1.21
N THR A 259 5.32 -11.51 -0.52
CA THR A 259 4.91 -10.10 -0.66
C THR A 259 6.02 -9.15 -0.21
N ALA A 260 6.75 -9.48 0.87
CA ALA A 260 7.89 -8.70 1.32
C ALA A 260 9.01 -8.67 0.27
N PHE A 261 9.36 -9.82 -0.31
CA PHE A 261 10.37 -9.88 -1.38
C PHE A 261 9.96 -9.11 -2.64
N GLU A 262 8.70 -9.18 -3.05
CA GLU A 262 8.20 -8.39 -4.19
C GLU A 262 8.39 -6.87 -3.97
N LYS A 263 8.19 -6.39 -2.74
CA LYS A 263 8.40 -4.97 -2.41
C LYS A 263 9.87 -4.57 -2.46
N GLU A 264 10.76 -5.39 -1.93
CA GLU A 264 12.20 -5.13 -1.97
C GLU A 264 12.70 -5.12 -3.43
N ARG A 265 12.13 -5.98 -4.29
CA ARG A 265 12.40 -5.96 -5.74
C ARG A 265 11.93 -4.67 -6.41
N LYS A 266 10.77 -4.12 -6.00
CA LYS A 266 10.24 -2.84 -6.49
C LYS A 266 11.00 -1.63 -5.93
N ASN A 267 11.64 -1.76 -4.77
CA ASN A 267 12.35 -0.69 -4.06
C ASN A 267 13.78 -1.12 -3.70
N PRO A 268 14.72 -1.15 -4.67
CA PRO A 268 16.10 -1.54 -4.41
C PRO A 268 16.72 -0.73 -3.26
N GLY A 269 17.32 -1.40 -2.29
CA GLY A 269 17.95 -0.78 -1.11
C GLY A 269 17.06 -0.68 0.13
N LYS A 270 15.74 -0.87 0.01
CA LYS A 270 14.84 -0.91 1.18
C LYS A 270 14.75 -2.33 1.73
N THR A 271 15.23 -2.58 2.94
CA THR A 271 15.01 -3.84 3.66
C THR A 271 13.61 -3.85 4.28
N VAL A 272 12.80 -4.83 3.92
CA VAL A 272 11.44 -5.04 4.42
C VAL A 272 11.41 -6.25 5.36
N LEU A 273 12.13 -7.33 5.07
CA LEU A 273 12.05 -8.59 5.85
C LEU A 273 13.12 -8.67 6.95
N PHE A 274 12.68 -8.85 8.19
CA PHE A 274 13.52 -9.01 9.38
C PHE A 274 13.23 -10.37 10.04
N PRO A 275 13.94 -11.45 9.66
CA PRO A 275 13.70 -12.78 10.22
C PRO A 275 14.39 -12.95 11.57
N ILE A 276 13.66 -13.50 12.54
CA ILE A 276 14.18 -13.98 13.82
C ILE A 276 13.75 -15.43 14.03
N ARG A 277 14.54 -16.23 14.75
CA ARG A 277 14.23 -17.65 14.99
C ARG A 277 14.04 -17.94 16.48
N LEU A 278 13.09 -18.80 16.82
CA LEU A 278 12.95 -19.35 18.18
C LEU A 278 13.39 -20.81 18.28
N ASP A 279 13.59 -21.48 17.14
CA ASP A 279 14.13 -22.83 17.04
C ASP A 279 15.10 -22.96 15.85
N ASP A 280 15.62 -24.16 15.64
CA ASP A 280 16.52 -24.49 14.53
C ASP A 280 15.77 -24.95 13.26
N ALA A 281 14.43 -24.92 13.21
CA ALA A 281 13.69 -25.51 12.10
C ALA A 281 14.01 -24.83 10.75
N VAL A 282 14.27 -23.51 10.75
CA VAL A 282 14.71 -22.80 9.53
C VAL A 282 16.11 -23.23 9.07
N MET A 283 16.95 -23.72 9.99
CA MET A 283 18.30 -24.18 9.69
C MET A 283 18.29 -25.54 8.99
N ASP A 284 17.22 -26.33 9.14
CA ASP A 284 17.13 -27.70 8.61
C ASP A 284 16.04 -27.90 7.55
N THR A 285 15.21 -26.90 7.28
CA THR A 285 14.04 -27.05 6.38
C THR A 285 14.40 -27.15 4.89
N ASP A 286 13.60 -27.96 4.19
CA ASP A 286 13.59 -28.10 2.73
C ASP A 286 12.59 -27.16 2.04
N LYS A 287 11.76 -26.42 2.81
CA LYS A 287 10.83 -25.46 2.23
C LYS A 287 11.58 -24.34 1.52
N ALA A 288 11.30 -24.18 0.22
CA ALA A 288 12.07 -23.32 -0.67
C ALA A 288 12.21 -21.88 -0.15
N TRP A 289 11.11 -21.27 0.31
CA TRP A 289 11.09 -19.89 0.81
C TRP A 289 11.90 -19.71 2.09
N ALA A 290 11.78 -20.62 3.05
CA ALA A 290 12.48 -20.55 4.33
C ALA A 290 13.98 -20.84 4.15
N ALA A 291 14.31 -21.80 3.28
CA ALA A 291 15.68 -22.06 2.85
C ALA A 291 16.29 -20.84 2.12
N ASP A 292 15.48 -20.07 1.40
CA ASP A 292 15.94 -18.83 0.75
C ASP A 292 16.24 -17.73 1.76
N ILE A 293 15.39 -17.55 2.78
CA ILE A 293 15.68 -16.65 3.90
C ILE A 293 17.02 -17.02 4.56
N ARG A 294 17.23 -18.31 4.87
CA ARG A 294 18.49 -18.81 5.46
C ARG A 294 19.71 -18.46 4.61
N ARG A 295 19.60 -18.51 3.27
CA ARG A 295 20.71 -18.22 2.35
C ARG A 295 20.94 -16.73 2.12
N THR A 296 19.90 -15.92 2.20
CA THR A 296 19.92 -14.53 1.74
C THR A 296 19.80 -13.50 2.86
N ARG A 297 19.53 -13.92 4.10
CA ARG A 297 19.31 -13.02 5.25
C ARG A 297 20.10 -13.48 6.46
N HIS A 298 20.49 -12.52 7.29
CA HIS A 298 20.96 -12.78 8.64
C HIS A 298 19.74 -12.96 9.56
N ILE A 299 19.59 -14.15 10.14
CA ILE A 299 18.47 -14.46 11.04
C ILE A 299 18.85 -14.10 12.47
N GLY A 300 18.04 -13.28 13.14
CA GLY A 300 18.24 -12.94 14.55
C GLY A 300 17.97 -14.15 15.44
N ASP A 301 18.88 -14.44 16.36
CA ASP A 301 18.77 -15.60 17.24
C ASP A 301 18.03 -15.25 18.54
N PHE A 302 16.88 -15.87 18.75
CA PHE A 302 16.06 -15.73 19.95
C PHE A 302 15.74 -17.11 20.57
N THR A 303 16.50 -18.16 20.29
CA THR A 303 16.22 -19.51 20.84
C THR A 303 16.23 -19.53 22.38
N ASP A 304 17.06 -18.68 23.01
CA ASP A 304 17.15 -18.56 24.46
C ASP A 304 16.44 -17.29 25.01
N TRP A 305 15.30 -16.93 24.42
CA TRP A 305 14.56 -15.71 24.79
C TRP A 305 14.03 -15.70 26.23
N LYS A 306 13.99 -16.86 26.90
CA LYS A 306 13.57 -16.96 28.31
C LYS A 306 14.66 -16.50 29.26
N ASP A 307 15.92 -16.59 28.88
CA ASP A 307 17.03 -15.97 29.59
C ASP A 307 17.02 -14.44 29.39
N HIS A 308 17.26 -13.69 30.47
CA HIS A 308 17.13 -12.23 30.44
C HIS A 308 18.23 -11.58 29.60
N ASP A 309 19.49 -12.00 29.81
CA ASP A 309 20.65 -11.38 29.20
C ASP A 309 20.73 -11.72 27.71
N SER A 310 20.49 -12.99 27.37
CA SER A 310 20.45 -13.48 26.00
C SER A 310 19.36 -12.79 25.18
N TYR A 311 18.14 -12.68 25.75
CA TYR A 311 17.05 -11.94 25.10
C TYR A 311 17.41 -10.47 24.89
N LYS A 312 17.94 -9.79 25.92
CA LYS A 312 18.24 -8.36 25.83
C LYS A 312 19.31 -8.07 24.79
N GLN A 313 20.34 -8.89 24.69
CA GLN A 313 21.38 -8.76 23.68
C GLN A 313 20.83 -8.93 22.26
N ALA A 314 19.99 -9.94 22.03
CA ALA A 314 19.33 -10.17 20.75
C ALA A 314 18.37 -9.02 20.40
N PHE A 315 17.59 -8.57 21.38
CA PHE A 315 16.64 -7.47 21.24
C PHE A 315 17.32 -6.14 20.90
N ASP A 316 18.42 -5.78 21.56
CA ASP A 316 19.16 -4.54 21.28
C ASP A 316 19.78 -4.54 19.88
N ARG A 317 20.15 -5.73 19.36
CA ARG A 317 20.57 -5.89 17.96
C ARG A 317 19.41 -5.70 17.00
N LEU A 318 18.29 -6.38 17.25
CA LEU A 318 17.07 -6.22 16.44
C LEU A 318 16.59 -4.77 16.40
N LEU A 319 16.56 -4.09 17.55
CA LEU A 319 16.13 -2.69 17.65
C LEU A 319 17.05 -1.75 16.85
N ARG A 320 18.36 -2.03 16.82
CA ARG A 320 19.30 -1.29 15.97
C ARG A 320 19.04 -1.57 14.50
N ASP A 321 18.88 -2.82 14.09
CA ASP A 321 18.67 -3.18 12.68
C ASP A 321 17.34 -2.62 12.15
N LEU A 322 16.28 -2.67 12.97
CA LEU A 322 14.99 -2.03 12.70
C LEU A 322 15.10 -0.50 12.60
N LYS A 323 16.16 0.13 13.11
CA LYS A 323 16.44 1.58 13.02
C LYS A 323 17.60 1.93 12.08
N ALA A 324 18.32 0.94 11.53
CA ALA A 324 19.55 1.16 10.77
C ALA A 324 19.41 0.86 9.27
N SER A 325 18.35 0.17 8.85
CA SER A 325 18.01 -0.06 7.44
C SER A 325 17.55 1.22 6.71
N GLU A 326 18.17 2.35 7.03
CA GLU A 326 17.73 3.74 6.82
C GLU A 326 18.75 4.55 5.98
N GLY A 327 19.65 3.86 5.27
CA GLY A 327 20.67 4.45 4.40
C GLY A 327 20.33 4.34 2.92
#